data_AF-A0A9Q9DCX0-F1
#
_entry.id   AF-A0A9Q9DCX0-F1
#
_cell.length_a   1.000
_cell.length_b   1.000
_cell.length_c   1.000
_cell.angle_alpha   90.00
_cell.angle_beta   90.00
_cell.angle_gamma   90.00
#
_symmetry.space_group_name_H-M   'P 1'
#
loop_
_entity.id
_entity.type
_entity.pdbx_description
1 polymer ?
#
loop_
_entity_poly.entity_id
_entity_poly.type
_entity_poly.pdbx_seq_one_letter_code
_entity_poly.pdbx_strand_id
1 'polypeptide(L)'
;MNDWSTDGRGNVRSSTIVGWKAEPAKGDETGDVFLRIEFSVDPNLTDVSALQFRLTRQQADHISGTLGGLADRSSSLRGVCREAGALALQRK
;
A
#
# COMPACT_ATOMS: atom_id res chain seq x y z
N MET A 1 23.64 5.32 -1.34
CA MET A 1 22.49 6.05 -1.91
C MET A 1 21.35 5.80 -0.94
N ASN A 2 20.89 6.82 -0.21
CA ASN A 2 19.71 6.66 0.64
C ASN A 2 18.52 6.56 -0.31
N ASP A 3 17.91 5.38 -0.38
CA ASP A 3 16.69 5.21 -1.15
C ASP A 3 15.60 6.06 -0.49
N TRP A 4 14.75 6.71 -1.29
CA TRP A 4 13.71 7.63 -0.79
C TRP A 4 12.77 6.94 0.19
N SER A 5 12.66 5.61 0.07
CA SER A 5 11.85 4.72 0.88
C SER A 5 12.52 4.30 2.20
N THR A 6 13.78 4.66 2.46
CA THR A 6 14.56 4.18 3.61
C THR A 6 15.19 5.31 4.43
N ASP A 7 15.30 5.12 5.74
CA ASP A 7 16.05 6.02 6.61
C ASP A 7 17.57 5.80 6.43
N GLY A 8 18.38 6.66 7.06
CA GLY A 8 19.84 6.51 7.03
C GLY A 8 20.37 5.23 7.72
N ARG A 9 19.50 4.34 8.20
CA ARG A 9 19.80 3.04 8.81
C ARG A 9 19.27 1.86 7.96
N GLY A 10 18.64 2.14 6.81
CA GLY A 10 18.07 1.13 5.93
C GLY A 10 16.68 0.62 6.35
N ASN A 11 16.04 1.22 7.36
CA ASN A 11 14.65 0.89 7.70
C ASN A 11 13.71 1.61 6.74
N VAL A 12 12.60 0.97 6.37
CA VAL A 12 11.60 1.61 5.51
C VAL A 12 10.98 2.81 6.23
N ARG A 13 11.11 4.00 5.63
CA ARG A 13 10.42 5.22 6.01
C ARG A 13 8.98 5.16 5.53
N SER A 14 8.16 4.42 6.26
CA SER A 14 6.72 4.40 6.07
C SER A 14 6.11 5.48 6.96
N SER A 15 5.63 6.58 6.38
CA SER A 15 4.58 7.36 7.05
C SER A 15 3.37 6.46 7.13
N THR A 16 2.95 6.10 8.35
CA THR A 16 1.84 5.15 8.53
C THR A 16 0.60 5.69 7.83
N ILE A 17 0.09 4.91 6.87
CA ILE A 17 -1.20 5.18 6.26
C ILE A 17 -2.25 4.88 7.35
N VAL A 18 -2.94 5.92 7.78
CA VAL A 18 -3.97 5.82 8.83
C VAL A 18 -5.36 5.66 8.24
N GLY A 19 -5.52 6.03 6.97
CA GLY A 19 -6.77 5.88 6.25
C GLY A 19 -6.59 6.09 4.75
N TRP A 20 -7.56 5.60 3.98
CA TRP A 20 -7.68 5.92 2.57
C TRP A 20 -9.16 5.96 2.17
N LYS A 21 -9.48 6.74 1.14
CA LYS A 21 -10.83 6.86 0.60
C LYS A 21 -10.78 6.99 -0.91
N ALA A 22 -11.69 6.33 -1.61
CA ALA A 22 -11.90 6.49 -3.04
C ALA A 22 -13.36 6.84 -3.31
N GLU A 23 -13.60 7.87 -4.14
CA GLU A 23 -14.94 8.28 -4.54
C GLU A 23 -15.00 8.57 -6.05
N PRO A 24 -16.13 8.27 -6.73
CA PRO A 24 -16.34 8.69 -8.10
C PRO A 24 -16.27 10.22 -8.22
N ALA A 25 -15.66 10.73 -9.29
CA ALA A 25 -15.71 12.15 -9.61
C ALA A 25 -17.15 12.54 -10.01
N LYS A 26 -17.81 13.35 -9.17
CA LYS A 26 -19.20 13.75 -9.41
C LYS A 26 -19.32 14.60 -10.68
N GLY A 27 -20.33 14.29 -11.48
CA GLY A 27 -20.68 15.06 -12.68
C GLY A 27 -19.82 14.77 -13.90
N ASP A 28 -19.04 13.69 -13.88
CA ASP A 28 -18.21 13.28 -15.00
C ASP A 28 -18.65 11.90 -15.54
N GLU A 29 -18.95 11.82 -16.83
CA GLU A 29 -19.31 10.57 -17.52
C GLU A 29 -18.07 9.69 -17.80
N THR A 30 -16.86 10.23 -17.58
CA THR A 30 -15.58 9.53 -17.78
C THR A 30 -15.35 8.36 -16.82
N GLY A 31 -16.04 8.35 -15.67
CA GLY A 31 -15.82 7.36 -14.61
C GLY A 31 -14.51 7.56 -13.83
N ASP A 32 -13.98 8.80 -13.82
CA ASP A 32 -12.85 9.19 -12.98
C ASP A 32 -13.09 8.95 -11.49
N VAL A 33 -12.00 8.77 -10.73
CA VAL A 33 -12.02 8.49 -9.29
C VAL A 33 -11.10 9.46 -8.56
N PHE A 34 -11.57 10.03 -7.47
CA PHE A 34 -10.73 10.73 -6.49
C PHE A 34 -10.21 9.72 -5.47
N LEU A 35 -8.88 9.58 -5.38
CA LEU A 35 -8.21 8.79 -4.35
C LEU A 35 -7.56 9.72 -3.34
N ARG A 36 -7.89 9.54 -2.07
CA ARG A 36 -7.28 10.24 -0.94
C ARG A 36 -6.56 9.24 -0.04
N ILE A 37 -5.31 9.53 0.29
CA ILE A 37 -4.49 8.74 1.22
C ILE A 37 -4.11 9.65 2.38
N GLU A 38 -4.35 9.18 3.59
CA GLU A 38 -4.10 9.92 4.83
C GLU A 38 -2.94 9.29 5.59
N PHE A 39 -2.04 10.14 6.05
CA PHE A 39 -0.82 9.77 6.74
C PHE A 39 -0.77 10.49 8.08
N SER A 40 -0.34 9.78 9.11
CA SER A 40 0.02 10.42 10.37
C SER A 40 1.23 9.71 10.98
N VAL A 41 2.04 10.49 11.67
CA VAL A 41 3.08 10.00 12.58
C VAL A 41 2.67 10.13 14.05
N ASP A 42 1.52 10.78 14.31
CA ASP A 42 0.93 10.90 15.64
C ASP A 42 -0.07 9.76 15.87
N PRO A 43 0.14 8.90 16.89
CA PRO A 43 -0.79 7.82 17.21
C PRO A 43 -2.18 8.31 17.65
N ASN A 44 -2.33 9.55 18.10
CA ASN A 44 -3.62 10.13 18.49
C ASN A 44 -4.38 10.73 17.29
N LEU A 45 -3.79 10.71 16.09
CA LEU A 45 -4.37 11.25 14.86
C LEU A 45 -4.77 12.72 14.95
N THR A 46 -4.08 13.51 15.78
CA THR A 46 -4.33 14.95 15.89
C THR A 46 -3.76 15.71 14.69
N ASP A 47 -2.63 15.26 14.17
CA ASP A 47 -1.99 15.79 12.97
C ASP A 47 -2.07 14.78 11.82
N VAL A 48 -3.04 14.99 10.92
CA VAL A 48 -3.24 14.15 9.72
C VAL A 48 -2.87 14.94 8.47
N SER A 49 -1.90 14.42 7.72
CA SER A 49 -1.58 14.89 6.38
C SER A 49 -2.33 14.05 5.35
N ALA A 50 -2.69 14.63 4.21
CA ALA A 50 -3.36 13.89 3.15
C ALA A 50 -2.85 14.27 1.76
N LEU A 51 -2.75 13.26 0.90
CA LEU A 51 -2.54 13.42 -0.54
C LEU A 51 -3.81 13.02 -1.27
N GLN A 52 -4.25 13.85 -2.20
CA GLN A 52 -5.43 13.60 -3.02
C GLN A 52 -5.06 13.64 -4.50
N PHE A 53 -5.51 12.62 -5.22
CA PHE A 53 -5.29 12.43 -6.64
C PHE A 53 -6.63 12.35 -7.34
N ARG A 54 -6.74 12.96 -8.52
CA ARG A 54 -7.77 12.61 -9.49
C ARG A 54 -7.16 11.61 -10.47
N LEU A 55 -7.73 10.43 -10.52
CA LEU A 55 -7.29 9.35 -11.38
C LEU A 55 -8.33 9.15 -12.47
N THR A 56 -7.87 8.94 -13.69
CA THR A 56 -8.75 8.39 -14.71
C THR A 56 -9.15 6.97 -14.35
N ARG A 57 -10.27 6.49 -14.90
CA ARG A 57 -10.69 5.09 -14.74
C ARG A 57 -9.56 4.11 -15.08
N GLN A 58 -8.87 4.34 -16.19
CA GLN A 58 -7.76 3.49 -16.63
C GLN A 58 -6.58 3.51 -15.64
N GLN A 59 -6.26 4.66 -15.06
CA GLN A 59 -5.21 4.76 -14.04
C GLN A 59 -5.61 4.02 -12.76
N ALA A 60 -6.86 4.17 -12.30
CA ALA A 60 -7.38 3.48 -11.13
C ALA A 60 -7.36 1.95 -11.32
N ASP A 61 -7.81 1.46 -12.48
CA ASP A 61 -7.80 0.03 -12.82
C ASP A 61 -6.37 -0.53 -12.87
N HIS A 62 -5.43 0.21 -13.49
CA HIS A 62 -4.03 -0.20 -13.56
C HIS A 62 -3.35 -0.26 -12.19
N ILE A 63 -3.58 0.74 -11.34
CA ILE A 63 -3.07 0.77 -9.96
C ILE A 63 -3.65 -0.40 -9.17
N SER A 64 -4.96 -0.63 -9.26
CA SER A 64 -5.64 -1.74 -8.58
C SER A 64 -5.04 -3.10 -8.99
N GLY A 65 -4.89 -3.34 -10.30
CA GLY A 65 -4.29 -4.58 -10.81
C GLY A 65 -2.84 -4.78 -10.36
N THR A 66 -2.03 -3.71 -10.36
CA THR A 66 -0.64 -3.75 -9.90
C THR A 66 -0.55 -4.08 -8.41
N LEU A 67 -1.36 -3.43 -7.58
CA LEU A 67 -1.38 -3.65 -6.14
C LEU A 67 -1.88 -5.05 -5.78
N GLY A 68 -2.94 -5.53 -6.44
CA GLY A 68 -3.44 -6.89 -6.27
C GLY A 68 -2.36 -7.93 -6.59
N GLY A 69 -1.70 -7.80 -7.74
CA GLY A 69 -0.63 -8.71 -8.12
C GLY A 69 0.58 -8.69 -7.18
N LEU A 70 0.90 -7.54 -6.58
CA LEU A 70 1.96 -7.44 -5.56
C LEU A 70 1.56 -8.09 -4.24
N ALA A 71 0.30 -7.93 -3.81
CA ALA A 71 -0.23 -8.57 -2.61
C ALA A 71 -0.21 -10.11 -2.74
N ASP A 72 -0.59 -10.63 -3.90
CA ASP A 72 -0.56 -12.06 -4.20
C ASP A 72 0.86 -12.65 -4.18
N ARG A 73 1.84 -11.89 -4.68
CA ARG A 73 3.26 -12.29 -4.60
C ARG A 73 3.76 -12.29 -3.16
N SER A 74 3.36 -11.30 -2.35
CA SER A 74 3.73 -11.21 -0.93
C SER A 74 3.10 -12.33 -0.10
N SER A 75 1.88 -12.75 -0.40
CA SER A 75 1.20 -13.86 0.28
C SER A 75 1.82 -15.21 -0.10
N SER A 76 2.17 -15.41 -1.38
CA SER A 76 2.87 -16.60 -1.86
C SER A 76 4.23 -16.79 -1.17
N LEU A 77 5.03 -15.74 -1.05
CA LEU A 77 6.32 -15.79 -0.35
C LEU A 77 6.16 -16.15 1.15
N ARG A 78 5.12 -15.63 1.81
CA ARG A 78 4.81 -16.01 3.19
C ARG A 78 4.41 -17.48 3.33
N GLY A 79 3.70 -18.04 2.34
CA GLY A 79 3.38 -19.47 2.28
C GLY A 79 4.63 -20.36 2.19
N VAL A 80 5.54 -20.04 1.27
CA VAL A 80 6.79 -20.79 1.07
C VAL A 80 7.68 -20.76 2.31
N CYS A 81 7.83 -19.61 2.97
CA CYS A 81 8.60 -19.51 4.22
C CYS A 81 7.98 -20.34 5.36
N ARG A 82 6.65 -20.44 5.42
CA ARG A 82 5.95 -21.23 6.45
C ARG A 82 6.13 -22.73 6.24
N GLU A 83 6.07 -23.20 4.99
CA GLU A 83 6.32 -24.61 4.65
C GLU A 83 7.79 -25.01 4.89
N ALA A 84 8.74 -24.15 4.51
CA ALA A 84 10.16 -24.39 4.78
C ALA A 84 10.46 -24.48 6.29
N GLY A 85 9.82 -23.63 7.10
CA GLY A 85 9.91 -23.68 8.57
C GLY A 85 9.31 -24.96 9.16
N ALA A 86 8.17 -25.42 8.64
CA ALA A 86 7.53 -26.66 9.09
C ALA A 86 8.37 -27.91 8.76
N LEU A 87 8.98 -27.95 7.57
CA LEU A 87 9.85 -29.05 7.15
C LEU A 87 11.16 -29.10 7.93
N ALA A 88 11.70 -27.97 8.37
CA ALA A 88 12.88 -27.90 9.22
C ALA A 88 12.63 -28.44 10.65
N LEU A 89 11.39 -28.33 11.15
CA LEU A 89 10.99 -28.83 12.46
C LEU A 89 10.71 -30.35 12.49
N GLN A 90 10.31 -30.95 11.37
CA GLN A 90 10.10 -32.40 11.26
C GLN A 90 11.38 -33.23 11.04
N ARG A 91 12.52 -32.57 10.87
CA ARG A 91 13.85 -33.21 10.71
C ARG A 91 14.69 -33.20 12.00
N LYS A 92 14.10 -32.85 13.14
CA LYS A 92 14.66 -33.03 14.48
C LYS A 92 13.90 -34.12 15.21
#